data_AF-A0A969HGP1-F1
#
_entry.id   AF-A0A969HGP1-F1
#
_cell.length_a   1.000
_cell.length_b   1.000
_cell.length_c   1.000
_cell.angle_alpha   90.00
_cell.angle_beta   90.00
_cell.angle_gamma   90.00
#
_symmetry.space_group_name_H-M   'P 1'
#
loop_
_entity.id
_entity.type
_entity.pdbx_description
1 polymer ?
#
loop_
_entity_poly.entity_id
_entity_poly.type
_entity_poly.pdbx_seq_one_letter_code
_entity_poly.pdbx_strand_id
1 'polypeptide(L)'
;MNPLPCPPFDKLQDAARSPAPLLPLPLRLSDFTPGLTLEDWIAEGWGGSIEAGRWGAPELAANLEGYLEAGRLFFLFDALNEMPRDGYRERAAALRRFIDRWRAKGNRFLVTCRVLDYGEELSGLQRIEIQPLNDEQIHTFCKTSYQTIGKLYGIH
;
A
#
# COMPACT_ATOMS: atom_id res chain seq x y z
N MET A 1 -13.60 -16.64 -6.74
CA MET A 1 -12.13 -16.71 -6.91
C MET A 1 -11.54 -16.90 -5.53
N ASN A 2 -10.88 -18.03 -5.26
CA ASN A 2 -10.15 -18.20 -4.00
C ASN A 2 -8.85 -17.37 -4.07
N PRO A 3 -8.45 -16.71 -2.97
CA PRO A 3 -7.13 -16.09 -2.91
C PRO A 3 -6.07 -17.17 -3.10
N LEU A 4 -5.04 -16.86 -3.90
CA LEU A 4 -3.91 -17.75 -4.09
C LEU A 4 -3.21 -17.95 -2.74
N PRO A 5 -2.83 -19.19 -2.37
CA PRO A 5 -2.12 -19.45 -1.13
C PRO A 5 -0.76 -18.72 -1.15
N CYS A 6 -0.41 -18.11 -0.03
CA CYS A 6 0.90 -17.50 0.16
C CYS A 6 1.98 -18.60 0.02
N PRO A 7 3.03 -18.41 -0.79
CA PRO A 7 4.08 -19.41 -0.90
C PRO A 7 4.85 -19.53 0.43
N PRO A 8 5.24 -20.75 0.84
CA PRO A 8 5.97 -20.98 2.08
C PRO A 8 7.36 -20.32 2.06
N PHE A 9 7.79 -19.79 3.21
CA PHE A 9 8.99 -18.97 3.41
C PHE A 9 10.28 -19.62 2.88
N ASP A 10 10.42 -20.94 3.03
CA ASP A 10 11.61 -21.70 2.60
C ASP A 10 11.84 -21.65 1.09
N LYS A 11 10.81 -21.37 0.28
CA LYS A 11 10.94 -21.23 -1.18
C LYS A 11 11.33 -19.83 -1.66
N LEU A 12 11.53 -18.87 -0.74
CA LEU A 12 11.98 -17.52 -1.08
C LEU A 12 13.49 -17.45 -1.32
N GLN A 13 14.26 -18.40 -0.77
CA GLN A 13 15.73 -18.39 -0.83
C GLN A 13 16.28 -18.96 -2.15
N ASP A 14 15.50 -19.76 -2.89
CA ASP A 14 15.94 -20.48 -4.10
C ASP A 14 15.58 -19.82 -5.44
N ALA A 15 15.08 -18.58 -5.46
CA ALA A 15 14.54 -17.95 -6.67
C ALA A 15 15.61 -17.30 -7.57
N ALA A 16 16.59 -18.08 -8.03
CA ALA A 16 17.44 -17.73 -9.16
C ALA A 16 16.77 -18.09 -10.51
N ARG A 17 15.62 -17.48 -10.84
CA ARG A 17 15.06 -17.34 -12.21
C ARG A 17 13.65 -16.69 -12.14
N SER A 18 13.50 -15.58 -12.85
CA SER A 18 12.36 -14.64 -12.84
C SER A 18 12.13 -13.93 -11.50
N PRO A 19 12.04 -12.57 -11.48
CA PRO A 19 11.68 -11.88 -10.25
C PRO A 19 10.25 -12.29 -9.92
N ALA A 20 10.09 -13.13 -8.91
CA ALA A 20 8.78 -13.52 -8.43
C ALA A 20 7.99 -12.25 -8.06
N PRO A 21 6.68 -12.23 -8.31
CA PRO A 21 5.88 -11.02 -8.19
C PRO A 21 6.01 -10.41 -6.79
N LEU A 22 6.03 -9.07 -6.74
CA LEU A 22 5.98 -8.33 -5.49
C LEU A 22 4.62 -8.57 -4.82
N LEU A 23 4.63 -8.70 -3.50
CA LEU A 23 3.42 -8.81 -2.70
C LEU A 23 2.88 -7.39 -2.45
N PRO A 24 1.71 -7.03 -3.00
CA PRO A 24 1.10 -5.73 -2.74
C PRO A 24 0.54 -5.68 -1.32
N LEU A 25 0.84 -4.59 -0.62
CA LEU A 25 0.40 -4.35 0.74
C LEU A 25 -0.31 -2.99 0.84
N PRO A 26 -1.66 -2.97 0.77
CA PRO A 26 -2.44 -1.76 1.00
C PRO A 26 -2.52 -1.42 2.50
N LEU A 27 -2.16 -0.19 2.84
CA LEU A 27 -2.12 0.31 4.22
C LEU A 27 -2.76 1.70 4.26
N ARG A 28 -3.84 1.87 5.03
CA ARG A 28 -4.39 3.19 5.31
C ARG A 28 -3.60 3.88 6.40
N LEU A 29 -3.07 5.06 6.08
CA LEU A 29 -2.24 5.84 7.00
C LEU A 29 -3.06 6.50 8.12
N SER A 30 -4.38 6.63 7.95
CA SER A 30 -5.31 7.04 9.01
C SER A 30 -5.23 6.17 10.27
N ASP A 31 -4.89 4.89 10.09
CA ASP A 31 -4.89 3.89 11.15
C ASP A 31 -3.49 3.69 11.74
N PHE A 32 -2.52 4.51 11.33
CA PHE A 32 -1.18 4.43 11.89
C PHE A 32 -1.23 4.83 13.36
N THR A 33 -0.82 3.94 14.26
CA THR A 33 -0.84 4.17 15.70
C THR A 33 0.40 4.96 16.14
N PRO A 34 0.27 5.99 16.98
CA PRO A 34 1.43 6.75 17.44
C PRO A 34 2.29 5.89 18.38
N GLY A 35 3.62 6.07 18.32
CA GLY A 35 4.56 5.40 19.21
C GLY A 35 5.07 4.03 18.72
N LEU A 36 4.47 3.45 17.68
CA LEU A 36 4.97 2.24 17.02
C LEU A 36 5.92 2.58 15.87
N THR A 37 6.88 1.69 15.61
CA THR A 37 7.59 1.71 14.33
C THR A 37 6.65 1.27 13.21
N LEU A 38 6.99 1.56 11.95
CA LEU A 38 6.17 1.10 10.82
C LEU A 38 6.21 -0.41 10.69
N GLU A 39 7.38 -1.01 10.92
CA GLU A 39 7.57 -2.45 10.98
C GLU A 39 6.60 -3.10 11.99
N ASP A 40 6.58 -2.60 13.23
CA ASP A 40 5.72 -3.13 14.28
C ASP A 40 4.24 -2.94 13.94
N TRP A 41 3.85 -1.76 13.45
CA TRP A 41 2.47 -1.49 13.03
C TRP A 41 2.00 -2.41 11.89
N ILE A 42 2.88 -2.69 10.92
CA ILE A 42 2.58 -3.62 9.82
C ILE A 42 2.45 -5.05 10.36
N ALA A 43 3.38 -5.48 11.22
CA ALA A 43 3.37 -6.80 11.82
C ALA A 43 2.11 -7.02 12.68
N GLU A 44 1.72 -6.04 13.50
CA GLU A 44 0.48 -6.08 14.28
C GLU A 44 -0.76 -6.16 13.37
N GLY A 45 -0.80 -5.34 12.31
CA GLY A 45 -1.90 -5.34 11.34
C GLY A 45 -2.04 -6.68 10.61
N TRP A 46 -0.94 -7.37 10.32
CA TRP A 46 -0.94 -8.70 9.72
C TRP A 46 -1.19 -9.83 10.72
N GLY A 47 -0.81 -9.64 11.98
CA GLY A 47 -0.96 -10.62 13.06
C GLY A 47 -2.41 -10.98 13.37
N GLY A 48 -3.38 -10.19 12.88
CA GLY A 48 -4.80 -10.56 12.90
C GLY A 48 -5.40 -10.52 14.30
N SER A 49 -5.31 -9.38 14.99
CA SER A 49 -6.19 -9.12 16.13
C SER A 49 -7.63 -8.89 15.64
N ILE A 50 -8.61 -9.45 16.34
CA ILE A 50 -10.06 -9.21 16.13
C ILE A 50 -10.38 -7.70 16.23
N GLU A 51 -9.60 -6.95 17.02
CA GLU A 51 -9.71 -5.50 17.16
C GLU A 51 -8.99 -4.73 16.03
N ALA A 52 -7.98 -5.35 15.38
CA ALA A 52 -7.18 -4.71 14.34
C ALA A 52 -7.86 -4.72 12.95
N GLY A 53 -8.92 -5.51 12.75
CA GLY A 53 -9.75 -5.49 11.54
C GLY A 53 -9.00 -5.76 10.21
N ARG A 54 -7.81 -6.37 10.26
CA ARG A 54 -6.90 -6.48 9.11
C ARG A 54 -6.43 -7.92 8.85
N TRP A 55 -6.46 -8.26 7.55
CA TRP A 55 -5.92 -9.37 6.72
C TRP A 55 -5.56 -10.77 7.29
N GLY A 56 -5.40 -10.97 8.60
CA GLY A 56 -5.30 -12.30 9.22
C GLY A 56 -4.20 -13.17 8.64
N ALA A 57 -2.97 -12.65 8.55
CA ALA A 57 -1.82 -13.32 7.94
C ALA A 57 -0.64 -13.42 8.94
N PRO A 58 -0.77 -14.20 10.02
CA PRO A 58 0.24 -14.28 11.09
C PRO A 58 1.61 -14.80 10.59
N GLU A 59 1.62 -15.66 9.57
CA GLU A 59 2.87 -16.12 8.93
C GLU A 59 3.60 -14.98 8.22
N LEU A 60 2.88 -14.05 7.59
CA LEU A 60 3.48 -12.86 6.98
C LEU A 60 3.99 -11.90 8.05
N ALA A 61 3.22 -11.72 9.13
CA ALA A 61 3.63 -10.89 10.27
C ALA A 61 4.95 -11.38 10.89
N ALA A 62 5.05 -12.69 11.15
CA ALA A 62 6.22 -13.31 11.76
C ALA A 62 7.49 -13.21 10.89
N ASN A 63 7.34 -13.02 9.58
CA ASN A 63 8.44 -13.03 8.61
C ASN A 63 8.64 -11.68 7.89
N LEU A 64 8.04 -10.59 8.40
CA LEU A 64 8.07 -9.28 7.75
C LEU A 64 9.48 -8.81 7.40
N GLU A 65 10.44 -8.93 8.33
CA GLU A 65 11.84 -8.54 8.10
C GLU A 65 12.47 -9.34 6.96
N GLY A 66 12.19 -10.65 6.86
CA GLY A 66 12.66 -11.49 5.78
C GLY A 66 12.13 -11.03 4.41
N TYR A 67 10.86 -10.64 4.32
CA TYR A 67 10.29 -10.09 3.09
C TYR A 67 10.87 -8.72 2.70
N LEU A 68 11.12 -7.87 3.70
CA LEU A 68 11.75 -6.56 3.52
C LEU A 68 13.19 -6.70 3.02
N GLU A 69 13.99 -7.57 3.63
CA GLU A 69 15.37 -7.85 3.21
C GLU A 69 15.43 -8.48 1.81
N ALA A 70 14.47 -9.36 1.49
CA ALA A 70 14.36 -9.97 0.17
C ALA A 70 13.83 -9.02 -0.92
N GLY A 71 13.41 -7.80 -0.59
CA GLY A 71 12.92 -6.84 -1.57
C GLY A 71 11.59 -7.22 -2.22
N ARG A 72 10.75 -8.00 -1.53
CA ARG A 72 9.57 -8.66 -2.11
C ARG A 72 8.27 -7.89 -1.94
N LEU A 73 8.28 -6.72 -1.30
CA LEU A 73 7.07 -5.99 -0.95
C LEU A 73 6.82 -4.79 -1.87
N PHE A 74 5.56 -4.57 -2.19
CA PHE A 74 5.07 -3.32 -2.77
C PHE A 74 4.05 -2.68 -1.83
N PHE A 75 4.46 -1.62 -1.15
CA PHE A 75 3.60 -0.89 -0.22
C PHE A 75 2.73 0.12 -0.96
N LEU A 76 1.43 0.11 -0.65
CA LEU A 76 0.47 1.11 -1.10
C LEU A 76 -0.05 1.82 0.16
N PHE A 77 0.63 2.91 0.52
CA PHE A 77 0.25 3.76 1.64
C PHE A 77 -0.81 4.76 1.19
N ASP A 78 -2.03 4.57 1.67
CA ASP A 78 -3.19 5.36 1.28
C ASP A 78 -3.44 6.52 2.25
N ALA A 79 -3.79 7.67 1.67
CA ALA A 79 -4.27 8.87 2.35
C ALA A 79 -3.31 9.46 3.41
N LEU A 80 -2.12 9.89 2.97
CA LEU A 80 -1.14 10.57 3.83
C LEU A 80 -1.76 11.75 4.62
N ASN A 81 -2.59 12.55 3.95
CA ASN A 81 -3.30 13.69 4.52
C ASN A 81 -4.37 13.32 5.57
N GLU A 82 -4.69 12.04 5.74
CA GLU A 82 -5.65 11.54 6.72
C GLU A 82 -4.97 10.93 7.95
N MET A 83 -3.63 10.98 8.03
CA MET A 83 -2.92 10.67 9.26
C MET A 83 -3.43 11.54 10.43
N PRO A 84 -3.51 10.98 11.67
CA PRO A 84 -3.84 11.77 12.84
C PRO A 84 -2.96 13.01 12.97
N ARG A 85 -3.57 14.17 13.23
CA ARG A 85 -2.85 15.45 13.36
C ARG A 85 -1.84 15.43 14.50
N ASP A 86 -2.19 14.76 15.59
CA ASP A 86 -1.31 14.58 16.73
C ASP A 86 -0.12 13.68 16.33
N GLY A 87 1.08 14.26 16.41
CA GLY A 87 2.32 13.60 16.00
C GLY A 87 2.48 13.44 14.49
N TYR A 88 1.73 14.20 13.66
CA TYR A 88 1.77 14.07 12.20
C TYR A 88 3.20 14.13 11.62
N ARG A 89 4.01 15.10 12.07
CA ARG A 89 5.38 15.28 11.57
C ARG A 89 6.27 14.10 11.93
N GLU A 90 6.17 13.60 13.15
CA GLU A 90 6.92 12.45 13.65
C GLU A 90 6.56 11.19 12.86
N ARG A 91 5.26 11.03 12.54
CA ARG A 91 4.74 9.91 11.75
C ARG A 91 5.17 9.97 10.29
N ALA A 92 5.07 11.13 9.66
CA ALA A 92 5.54 11.33 8.30
C ALA A 92 7.06 11.11 8.19
N ALA A 93 7.82 11.56 9.20
CA ALA A 93 9.25 11.29 9.30
C ALA A 93 9.55 9.80 9.52
N ALA A 94 8.74 9.07 10.31
CA ALA A 94 8.86 7.63 10.47
C ALA A 94 8.60 6.88 9.15
N LEU A 95 7.53 7.26 8.45
CA LEU A 95 7.24 6.76 7.10
C LEU A 95 8.40 7.01 6.14
N ARG A 96 8.98 8.21 6.17
CA ARG A 96 10.14 8.53 5.34
C ARG A 96 11.34 7.66 5.66
N ARG A 97 11.70 7.53 6.94
CA ARG A 97 12.84 6.68 7.37
C ARG A 97 12.65 5.22 6.94
N PHE A 98 11.43 4.71 7.04
CA PHE A 98 11.09 3.36 6.58
C PHE A 98 11.31 3.19 5.08
N ILE A 99 10.78 4.11 4.26
CA ILE A 99 10.97 4.08 2.80
C ILE A 99 12.46 4.14 2.44
N ASP A 100 13.21 5.08 3.05
CA ASP A 100 14.63 5.26 2.77
C ASP A 100 15.46 4.03 3.14
N ARG A 101 15.13 3.37 4.27
CA ARG A 101 15.78 2.15 4.73
C ARG A 101 15.57 0.99 3.76
N TRP A 102 14.35 0.78 3.28
CA TRP A 102 13.96 -0.45 2.60
C TRP A 102 13.91 -0.37 1.08
N ARG A 103 13.92 0.83 0.47
CA ARG A 103 13.95 1.01 -0.99
C ARG A 103 15.19 0.42 -1.66
N ALA A 104 16.35 0.49 -1.01
CA ALA A 104 17.60 -0.02 -1.57
C ALA A 104 17.62 -1.56 -1.70
N LYS A 105 16.73 -2.26 -0.98
CA LYS A 105 16.58 -3.71 -1.02
C LYS A 105 15.70 -4.19 -2.18
N GLY A 106 15.09 -3.29 -2.94
CA GLY A 106 14.21 -3.64 -4.08
C GLY A 106 12.71 -3.55 -3.80
N ASN A 107 12.32 -3.22 -2.56
CA ASN A 107 10.92 -2.95 -2.23
C ASN A 107 10.42 -1.70 -2.97
N ARG A 108 9.12 -1.71 -3.30
CA ARG A 108 8.45 -0.57 -3.96
C ARG A 108 7.48 0.10 -3.00
N PHE A 109 7.27 1.40 -3.21
CA PHE A 109 6.42 2.23 -2.37
C PHE A 109 5.60 3.15 -3.24
N LEU A 110 4.31 3.22 -2.97
CA LEU A 110 3.39 4.20 -3.49
C LEU A 110 2.72 4.86 -2.28
N VAL A 111 2.75 6.19 -2.24
CA VAL A 111 2.04 6.97 -1.22
C VAL A 111 1.03 7.84 -1.93
N THR A 112 -0.23 7.79 -1.51
CA THR A 112 -1.29 8.65 -2.05
C THR A 112 -1.56 9.80 -1.08
N CYS A 113 -1.92 10.97 -1.63
CA CYS A 113 -2.24 12.17 -0.87
C CYS A 113 -3.17 13.07 -1.70
N ARG A 114 -3.91 13.96 -1.04
CA ARG A 114 -4.63 15.04 -1.71
C ARG A 114 -3.67 16.14 -2.17
N VAL A 115 -4.01 16.79 -3.28
CA VAL A 115 -3.17 17.82 -3.95
C VAL A 115 -2.81 18.98 -3.01
N LEU A 116 -3.74 19.37 -2.12
CA LEU A 116 -3.54 20.50 -1.19
C LEU A 116 -2.61 20.19 -0.01
N ASP A 117 -2.26 18.92 0.19
CA ASP A 117 -1.48 18.44 1.33
C ASP A 117 -0.08 17.92 0.92
N TYR A 118 0.38 18.26 -0.29
CA TYR A 118 1.76 18.01 -0.72
C TYR A 118 2.72 18.94 0.04
N GLY A 119 3.09 18.56 1.25
CA GLY A 119 4.18 19.19 1.97
C GLY A 119 5.57 18.63 1.60
N GLU A 120 6.58 19.06 2.35
CA GLU A 120 7.99 18.67 2.17
C GLU A 120 8.37 17.38 2.91
N GLU A 121 7.42 16.74 3.61
CA GLU A 121 7.67 15.60 4.51
C GLU A 121 8.25 14.39 3.76
N LEU A 122 7.86 14.20 2.50
CA LEU A 122 8.34 13.14 1.62
C LEU A 122 9.19 13.67 0.44
N SER A 123 9.86 14.81 0.63
CA SER A 123 10.72 15.45 -0.38
C SER A 123 11.79 14.52 -0.97
N GLY A 124 11.94 14.48 -2.30
CA GLY A 124 12.90 13.59 -2.97
C GLY A 124 12.36 12.20 -3.32
N LEU A 125 11.09 11.90 -3.05
CA LEU A 125 10.37 10.84 -3.76
C LEU A 125 9.90 11.37 -5.13
N GLN A 126 9.77 10.46 -6.11
CA GLN A 126 9.14 10.80 -7.38
C GLN A 126 7.69 11.23 -7.15
N ARG A 127 7.33 12.40 -7.66
CA ARG A 127 5.96 12.92 -7.60
C ARG A 127 5.24 12.62 -8.91
N ILE A 128 4.02 12.12 -8.79
CA ILE A 128 3.13 11.85 -9.92
C ILE A 128 1.82 12.57 -9.60
N GLU A 129 1.43 13.51 -10.46
CA GLU A 129 0.16 14.20 -10.36
C GLU A 129 -0.85 13.57 -11.32
N ILE A 130 -2.00 13.15 -10.80
CA ILE A 130 -3.10 12.65 -11.61
C ILE A 130 -3.87 13.86 -12.13
N GLN A 131 -3.78 14.10 -13.44
CA GLN A 131 -4.51 15.17 -14.09
C GLN A 131 -6.01 14.85 -14.20
N PRO A 132 -6.89 15.87 -14.25
CA PRO A 132 -8.30 15.68 -14.57
C PRO A 132 -8.46 14.93 -15.89
N LEU A 133 -9.53 14.14 -15.99
CA LEU A 133 -9.90 13.49 -17.25
C LEU A 133 -10.26 14.58 -18.28
N ASN A 134 -9.81 14.40 -19.52
CA ASN A 134 -10.24 15.25 -20.63
C ASN A 134 -11.66 14.87 -21.12
N ASP A 135 -12.27 15.70 -21.96
CA ASP A 135 -13.65 15.52 -22.44
C ASP A 135 -13.89 14.15 -23.10
N GLU A 136 -12.92 13.64 -23.87
CA GLU A 136 -13.02 12.33 -24.52
C GLU A 136 -12.97 11.18 -23.51
N GLN A 137 -12.09 11.29 -22.52
CA GLN A 137 -12.00 10.34 -21.40
C GLN A 137 -13.26 10.38 -20.53
N ILE A 138 -13.83 11.57 -20.29
CA ILE A 138 -15.11 11.73 -19.58
C ILE A 138 -16.23 11.05 -20.36
N HIS A 139 -16.35 11.33 -21.66
CA HIS A 139 -17.38 10.71 -22.49
C HIS A 139 -17.25 9.17 -22.51
N THR A 140 -16.02 8.66 -22.61
CA THR A 140 -15.73 7.22 -22.54
C THR A 140 -16.12 6.65 -21.18
N PHE A 141 -15.70 7.29 -20.09
CA PHE A 141 -16.03 6.87 -18.72
C PHE A 141 -17.53 6.81 -18.50
N CYS A 142 -18.27 7.84 -18.91
CA CYS A 142 -19.73 7.87 -18.81
C CYS A 142 -20.37 6.74 -19.62
N LYS A 143 -19.98 6.57 -20.89
CA LYS A 143 -20.53 5.53 -21.76
C LYS A 143 -20.32 4.13 -21.18
N THR A 144 -19.11 3.80 -20.74
CA THR A 144 -18.80 2.50 -20.14
C THR A 144 -19.57 2.29 -18.84
N SER A 145 -19.68 3.33 -18.00
CA SER A 145 -20.42 3.26 -16.74
C SER A 145 -21.91 3.01 -16.97
N TYR A 146 -22.55 3.74 -17.89
CA TYR A 146 -23.95 3.55 -18.24
C TYR A 146 -24.22 2.16 -18.82
N GLN A 147 -23.35 1.65 -19.70
CA GLN A 147 -23.49 0.30 -20.25
C GLN A 147 -23.36 -0.79 -19.18
N THR A 148 -22.48 -0.58 -18.20
CA THR A 148 -22.29 -1.50 -17.08
C THR A 148 -23.53 -1.52 -16.17
N ILE A 149 -24.07 -0.33 -15.84
CA ILE A 149 -25.30 -0.20 -15.05
C ILE A 149 -26.50 -0.79 -15.81
N GLY A 150 -26.66 -0.49 -17.10
CA GLY A 150 -27.75 -1.04 -17.92
C GLY A 150 -27.74 -2.57 -17.95
N LYS A 151 -26.57 -3.19 -18.05
CA LYS A 151 -26.41 -4.66 -17.96
C LYS A 151 -26.72 -5.22 -16.58
N LEU A 152 -26.34 -4.51 -15.50
CA LEU A 152 -26.59 -4.96 -14.12
C LEU A 152 -28.07 -4.87 -13.72
N TYR A 153 -28.81 -3.91 -14.29
CA TYR A 153 -30.21 -3.65 -13.94
C TYR A 153 -31.22 -3.97 -15.05
N GLY A 154 -30.78 -4.58 -16.16
CA GLY A 154 -31.66 -4.98 -17.26
C GLY A 154 -32.35 -3.81 -17.97
N ILE A 155 -31.75 -2.61 -17.92
CA ILE A 155 -32.23 -1.42 -18.63
C ILE A 155 -31.51 -1.39 -19.98
N HIS A 156 -32.25 -1.64 -21.06
CA HIS A 156 -31.75 -1.64 -22.44
C HIS A 156 -31.66 -0.23 -23.01
#